data_AF-A0A7R9YI99-F1
#
_entry.id   AF-A0A7R9YI99-F1
#
_cell.length_a   1.000
_cell.length_b   1.000
_cell.length_c   1.000
_cell.angle_alpha   90.00
_cell.angle_beta   90.00
_cell.angle_gamma   90.00
#
_symmetry.space_group_name_H-M   'P 1'
#
loop_
_entity.id
_entity.type
_entity.pdbx_description
1 polymer ?
#
loop_
_entity_poly.entity_id
_entity_poly.type
_entity_poly.pdbx_seq_one_letter_code
_entity_poly.pdbx_strand_id
1 'polypeptide(L)'
;PVPTLVSSLKHVLFFSRINMLLVILPFALLAQPLGLPPAWAFVANFVVIVPLAQLLGVATEEVALYSTEMIGGLLNATLGNATEVIISVFAIRAGLLRVVQVSLLGSILSNLLLVLGCSFIAGGIRFREQRYSAKMAAVNCSLLKMAVLGLMIPTALVSTMRANCAVPCHVVQIEQISHGTAVVLFVVYVGLLLFQLRTHAYLHEADNPNE
;
A
#
# COMPACT_ATOMS: atom_id res chain seq x y z
N PRO A 1 20.48 0.68 -27.20
CA PRO A 1 20.80 -0.76 -27.40
C PRO A 1 19.91 -1.58 -26.48
N VAL A 2 19.31 -2.67 -26.96
CA VAL A 2 18.43 -3.51 -26.13
C VAL A 2 19.28 -4.10 -24.99
N PRO A 3 18.91 -3.93 -23.71
CA PRO A 3 19.73 -4.42 -22.61
C PRO A 3 19.82 -5.95 -22.68
N THR A 4 21.03 -6.49 -22.53
CA THR A 4 21.23 -7.94 -22.43
C THR A 4 20.66 -8.45 -21.10
N LEU A 5 20.19 -9.70 -21.06
CA LEU A 5 19.61 -10.31 -19.84
C LEU A 5 20.51 -10.14 -18.61
N VAL A 6 21.83 -10.26 -18.80
CA VAL A 6 22.84 -10.08 -17.74
C VAL A 6 22.89 -8.63 -17.24
N SER A 7 22.78 -7.66 -18.14
CA SER A 7 22.73 -6.23 -17.78
C SER A 7 21.46 -5.91 -17.00
N SER A 8 20.32 -6.46 -17.39
CA SER A 8 19.03 -6.28 -16.69
C SER A 8 19.05 -6.93 -15.32
N LEU A 9 19.58 -8.15 -15.18
CA LEU A 9 19.73 -8.84 -13.89
C LEU A 9 20.67 -8.09 -12.94
N LYS A 10 21.79 -7.57 -13.46
CA LYS A 10 22.73 -6.77 -12.67
C LYS A 10 22.08 -5.46 -12.20
N HIS A 11 21.29 -4.82 -13.06
CA HIS A 11 20.49 -3.66 -12.65
C HIS A 11 19.50 -4.02 -11.55
N VAL A 12 18.69 -5.06 -11.73
CA VAL A 12 17.72 -5.52 -10.72
C VAL A 12 18.39 -5.81 -9.37
N LEU A 13 19.58 -6.42 -9.34
CA LEU A 13 20.27 -6.73 -8.09
C LEU A 13 20.98 -5.55 -7.42
N PHE A 14 21.48 -4.56 -8.19
CA PHE A 14 22.31 -3.48 -7.66
C PHE A 14 21.71 -2.08 -7.77
N PHE A 15 20.48 -1.94 -8.27
CA PHE A 15 19.82 -0.64 -8.42
C PHE A 15 19.58 0.08 -7.07
N SER A 16 19.22 -0.66 -6.02
CA SER A 16 18.95 -0.13 -4.68
C SER A 16 19.78 -0.85 -3.62
N ARG A 17 20.19 -0.14 -2.56
CA ARG A 17 20.86 -0.75 -1.40
C ARG A 17 19.99 -1.81 -0.74
N ILE A 18 18.67 -1.68 -0.82
CA ILE A 18 17.70 -2.63 -0.27
C ILE A 18 17.74 -3.95 -1.05
N ASN A 19 18.12 -3.95 -2.33
CA ASN A 19 18.18 -5.16 -3.15
C ASN A 19 19.30 -6.12 -2.70
N MET A 20 20.25 -5.68 -1.86
CA MET A 20 21.20 -6.59 -1.18
C MET A 20 20.48 -7.63 -0.31
N LEU A 21 19.26 -7.34 0.18
CA LEU A 21 18.46 -8.30 0.94
C LEU A 21 18.00 -9.50 0.10
N LEU A 22 18.02 -9.42 -1.23
CA LEU A 22 17.69 -10.54 -2.12
C LEU A 22 18.67 -11.71 -1.99
N VAL A 23 19.86 -11.50 -1.42
CA VAL A 23 20.80 -12.60 -1.13
C VAL A 23 20.19 -13.61 -0.15
N ILE A 24 19.20 -13.21 0.66
CA ILE A 24 18.49 -14.06 1.61
C ILE A 24 17.40 -14.90 0.92
N LEU A 25 17.00 -14.56 -0.31
CA LEU A 25 15.95 -15.26 -1.07
C LEU A 25 16.12 -16.79 -1.14
N PRO A 26 17.29 -17.35 -1.52
CA PRO A 26 17.46 -18.81 -1.53
C PRO A 26 17.26 -19.44 -0.14
N PHE A 27 17.72 -18.77 0.91
CA PHE A 27 17.51 -19.23 2.28
C PHE A 27 16.03 -19.19 2.67
N ALA A 28 15.31 -18.13 2.31
CA ALA A 28 13.87 -17.99 2.56
C ALA A 28 13.04 -19.10 1.89
N LEU A 29 13.40 -19.48 0.66
CA LEU A 29 12.74 -20.56 -0.09
C LEU A 29 13.09 -21.95 0.46
N LEU A 30 14.33 -22.14 0.92
CA LEU A 30 14.79 -23.43 1.46
C LEU A 30 14.44 -23.62 2.93
N ALA A 31 13.98 -22.60 3.65
CA ALA A 31 13.72 -22.69 5.08
C ALA A 31 12.67 -23.76 5.45
N GLN A 32 11.59 -23.86 4.68
CA GLN A 32 10.54 -24.86 4.88
C GLN A 32 10.98 -26.29 4.54
N PRO A 33 11.57 -26.59 3.36
CA PRO A 33 12.01 -27.95 3.05
C PRO A 33 13.18 -28.44 3.93
N LEU A 34 14.01 -27.53 4.47
CA LEU A 34 15.07 -27.88 5.42
C LEU A 34 14.56 -28.09 6.86
N GLY A 35 13.26 -27.92 7.12
CA GLY A 35 12.68 -28.11 8.44
C GLY A 35 13.12 -27.07 9.47
N LEU A 36 13.49 -25.86 9.05
CA LEU A 36 13.87 -24.79 9.97
C LEU A 36 12.68 -24.35 10.85
N PRO A 37 12.93 -23.80 12.05
CA PRO A 37 11.87 -23.29 12.91
C PRO A 37 11.00 -22.26 12.17
N PRO A 38 9.66 -22.28 12.34
CA PRO A 38 8.73 -21.40 11.61
C PRO A 38 9.07 -19.91 11.74
N ALA A 39 9.61 -19.49 12.88
CA ALA A 39 10.05 -18.11 13.10
C ALA A 39 11.15 -17.67 12.12
N TRP A 40 12.12 -18.54 11.83
CA TRP A 40 13.20 -18.23 10.88
C TRP A 40 12.69 -18.16 9.45
N ALA A 41 11.81 -19.10 9.06
CA ALA A 41 11.15 -19.05 7.75
C ALA A 41 10.34 -17.76 7.60
N PHE A 42 9.59 -17.36 8.63
CA PHE A 42 8.82 -16.11 8.63
C PHE A 42 9.71 -14.88 8.47
N VAL A 43 10.76 -14.74 9.28
CA VAL A 43 11.67 -13.57 9.23
C VAL A 43 12.41 -13.51 7.89
N ALA A 44 12.90 -14.64 7.38
CA ALA A 44 13.59 -14.69 6.10
C ALA A 44 12.68 -14.27 4.93
N ASN A 45 11.44 -14.79 4.89
CA ASN A 45 10.47 -14.40 3.87
C ASN A 45 10.03 -12.93 4.02
N PHE A 46 9.84 -12.45 5.25
CA PHE A 46 9.51 -11.06 5.52
C PHE A 46 10.59 -10.10 4.98
N VAL A 47 11.86 -10.37 5.26
CA VAL A 47 13.00 -9.55 4.79
C VAL A 47 13.09 -9.55 3.26
N VAL A 48 12.83 -10.70 2.63
CA VAL A 48 12.88 -10.86 1.17
C VAL A 48 11.73 -10.16 0.44
N ILE A 49 10.55 -10.04 1.08
CA ILE A 49 9.42 -9.31 0.50
C ILE A 49 9.75 -7.83 0.32
N VAL A 50 10.56 -7.23 1.20
CA VAL A 50 10.92 -5.79 1.14
C VAL A 50 11.55 -5.38 -0.20
N PRO A 51 12.66 -5.97 -0.68
CA PRO A 51 13.22 -5.64 -1.99
C PRO A 51 12.33 -6.08 -3.16
N LEU A 52 11.57 -7.17 -3.02
CA LEU A 52 10.65 -7.62 -4.08
C LEU A 52 9.53 -6.60 -4.30
N ALA A 53 8.98 -6.03 -3.23
CA ALA A 53 7.98 -4.97 -3.31
C ALA A 53 8.56 -3.71 -3.98
N GLN A 54 9.80 -3.33 -3.65
CA GLN A 54 10.47 -2.22 -4.30
C GLN A 54 10.64 -2.47 -5.81
N LEU A 55 11.11 -3.66 -6.19
CA LEU A 55 11.30 -4.03 -7.60
C LEU A 55 9.99 -4.04 -8.38
N LEU A 56 8.90 -4.51 -7.77
CA LEU A 56 7.57 -4.47 -8.38
C LEU A 56 7.11 -3.02 -8.60
N GLY A 57 7.37 -2.12 -7.65
CA GLY A 57 7.08 -0.69 -7.79
C GLY A 57 7.85 -0.05 -8.95
N VAL A 58 9.17 -0.25 -9.01
CA VAL A 58 10.02 0.27 -10.09
C VAL A 58 9.58 -0.31 -11.44
N ALA A 59 9.30 -1.61 -11.52
CA ALA A 59 8.81 -2.22 -12.75
C ALA A 59 7.45 -1.65 -13.19
N THR A 60 6.57 -1.33 -12.22
CA THR A 60 5.27 -0.69 -12.49
C THR A 60 5.46 0.71 -13.06
N GLU A 61 6.37 1.49 -12.49
CA GLU A 61 6.69 2.84 -12.94
C GLU A 61 7.25 2.83 -14.36
N GLU A 62 8.19 1.93 -14.66
CA GLU A 62 8.73 1.73 -16.01
C GLU A 62 7.64 1.36 -17.02
N VAL A 63 6.71 0.48 -16.67
CA VAL A 63 5.58 0.13 -17.56
C VAL A 63 4.61 1.31 -17.72
N ALA A 64 4.41 2.11 -16.67
CA ALA A 64 3.56 3.29 -16.71
C ALA A 64 4.11 4.36 -17.67
N LEU A 65 5.44 4.51 -17.79
CA LEU A 65 6.09 5.44 -18.73
C LEU A 65 5.78 5.14 -20.21
N TYR A 66 5.53 3.88 -20.55
CA TYR A 66 5.15 3.46 -21.90
C TYR A 66 3.63 3.33 -22.09
N SER A 67 2.84 3.74 -21.10
CA SER A 67 1.39 3.68 -21.09
C SER A 67 0.76 5.07 -21.19
N THR A 68 -0.54 5.15 -21.45
CA THR A 68 -1.27 6.43 -21.34
C THR A 68 -1.36 6.85 -19.87
N GLU A 69 -1.49 8.15 -19.57
CA GLU A 69 -1.60 8.67 -18.20
C GLU A 69 -2.69 7.97 -17.37
N MET A 70 -3.83 7.67 -17.98
CA MET A 70 -4.90 6.91 -17.31
C MET A 70 -4.46 5.49 -16.96
N ILE A 71 -3.83 4.77 -17.90
CA ILE A 71 -3.38 3.39 -17.69
C ILE A 71 -2.22 3.37 -16.71
N GLY A 72 -1.27 4.29 -16.82
CA GLY A 72 -0.15 4.45 -15.88
C GLY A 72 -0.64 4.77 -14.46
N GLY A 73 -1.61 5.66 -14.32
CA GLY A 73 -2.25 5.95 -13.04
C GLY A 73 -2.98 4.76 -12.43
N LEU A 74 -3.69 3.98 -13.26
CA LEU A 74 -4.36 2.75 -12.81
C LEU A 74 -3.36 1.65 -12.42
N LEU A 75 -2.27 1.50 -13.18
CA LEU A 75 -1.16 0.59 -12.87
C LEU A 75 -0.51 0.96 -11.54
N ASN A 76 -0.22 2.24 -11.30
CA ASN A 76 0.33 2.68 -10.02
C ASN A 76 -0.63 2.42 -8.86
N ALA A 77 -1.92 2.72 -9.04
CA ALA A 77 -2.93 2.51 -8.02
C ALA A 77 -3.10 1.01 -7.64
N THR A 78 -2.98 0.11 -8.61
CA THR A 78 -3.17 -1.34 -8.42
C THR A 78 -1.88 -2.05 -8.05
N LEU A 79 -0.83 -1.93 -8.86
CA LEU A 79 0.44 -2.62 -8.66
C LEU A 79 1.31 -1.97 -7.58
N GLY A 80 1.19 -0.66 -7.36
CA GLY A 80 1.87 0.02 -6.25
C GLY A 80 1.45 -0.51 -4.87
N ASN A 81 0.23 -1.03 -4.75
CA ASN A 81 -0.28 -1.68 -3.54
C ASN A 81 -0.40 -3.21 -3.68
N ALA A 82 0.12 -3.81 -4.76
CA ALA A 82 -0.10 -5.23 -5.04
C ALA A 82 0.48 -6.14 -3.96
N THR A 83 1.65 -5.80 -3.39
CA THR A 83 2.24 -6.60 -2.30
C THR A 83 1.29 -6.72 -1.11
N GLU A 84 0.65 -5.62 -0.72
CA GLU A 84 -0.31 -5.59 0.38
C GLU A 84 -1.56 -6.42 0.05
N VAL A 85 -2.10 -6.29 -1.17
CA VAL A 85 -3.25 -7.07 -1.64
C VAL A 85 -2.93 -8.57 -1.68
N ILE A 86 -1.78 -8.96 -2.23
CA ILE A 86 -1.35 -10.36 -2.33
C ILE A 86 -1.25 -10.99 -0.95
N ILE A 87 -0.54 -10.35 -0.01
CA ILE A 87 -0.40 -10.84 1.36
C ILE A 87 -1.76 -10.94 2.04
N SER A 88 -2.63 -9.95 1.84
CA SER A 88 -3.98 -9.94 2.41
C SER A 88 -4.82 -11.10 1.89
N VAL A 89 -4.80 -11.38 0.58
CA VAL A 89 -5.55 -12.50 -0.03
C VAL A 89 -5.07 -13.85 0.52
N PHE A 90 -3.76 -14.07 0.62
CA PHE A 90 -3.23 -15.31 1.19
C PHE A 90 -3.55 -15.45 2.68
N ALA A 91 -3.49 -14.37 3.45
CA ALA A 91 -3.87 -14.36 4.86
C ALA A 91 -5.37 -14.65 5.05
N ILE A 92 -6.26 -14.09 4.22
CA ILE A 92 -7.70 -14.40 4.23
C ILE A 92 -7.92 -15.89 3.94
N ARG A 93 -7.26 -16.44 2.91
CA ARG A 93 -7.35 -17.88 2.57
C ARG A 93 -6.86 -18.78 3.70
N ALA A 94 -5.92 -18.31 4.50
CA ALA A 94 -5.43 -19.00 5.70
C ALA A 94 -6.30 -18.76 6.95
N GLY A 95 -7.42 -18.02 6.84
CA GLY A 95 -8.31 -17.70 7.98
C GLY A 95 -7.78 -16.61 8.91
N LEU A 96 -6.72 -15.90 8.53
CA LEU A 96 -6.03 -14.89 9.34
C LEU A 96 -6.67 -13.49 9.20
N LEU A 97 -7.99 -13.40 9.32
CA LEU A 97 -8.73 -12.14 9.14
C LEU A 97 -8.25 -11.02 10.06
N ARG A 98 -7.89 -11.36 11.32
CA ARG A 98 -7.39 -10.37 12.27
C ARG A 98 -6.05 -9.77 11.84
N VAL A 99 -5.17 -10.57 11.22
CA VAL A 99 -3.88 -10.10 10.70
C VAL A 99 -4.12 -9.09 9.59
N VAL A 100 -5.06 -9.37 8.67
CA VAL A 100 -5.42 -8.48 7.56
C VAL A 100 -6.01 -7.16 8.05
N GLN A 101 -6.91 -7.21 9.02
CA GLN A 101 -7.50 -5.99 9.61
C GLN A 101 -6.42 -5.10 10.25
N VAL A 102 -5.51 -5.68 11.01
CA VAL A 102 -4.44 -4.94 11.68
C VAL A 102 -3.39 -4.47 10.68
N SER A 103 -3.11 -5.22 9.61
CA SER A 103 -2.15 -4.81 8.58
C SER A 103 -2.66 -3.64 7.75
N LEU A 104 -3.94 -3.62 7.35
CA LEU A 104 -4.55 -2.50 6.61
C LEU A 104 -4.53 -1.21 7.44
N LEU A 105 -4.90 -1.29 8.72
CA LEU A 105 -4.81 -0.14 9.64
C LEU A 105 -3.36 0.30 9.84
N GLY A 106 -2.45 -0.66 9.97
CA GLY A 106 -1.01 -0.42 10.06
C GLY A 106 -0.44 0.29 8.83
N SER A 107 -0.88 -0.08 7.62
CA SER A 107 -0.48 0.55 6.35
C SER A 107 -0.88 2.02 6.31
N ILE A 108 -2.14 2.33 6.68
CA ILE A 108 -2.62 3.72 6.81
C ILE A 108 -1.76 4.49 7.82
N LEU A 109 -1.60 3.98 9.05
CA LEU A 109 -0.82 4.67 10.09
C LEU A 109 0.66 4.82 9.70
N SER A 110 1.25 3.83 9.06
CA SER A 110 2.63 3.87 8.57
C SER A 110 2.80 5.00 7.56
N ASN A 111 1.91 5.14 6.59
CA ASN A 111 2.01 6.20 5.59
C ASN A 111 1.80 7.59 6.20
N LEU A 112 0.87 7.74 7.14
CA LEU A 112 0.53 9.04 7.73
C LEU A 112 1.51 9.53 8.80
N LEU A 113 2.08 8.63 9.58
CA LEU A 113 2.92 8.99 10.72
C LEU A 113 4.37 8.61 10.48
N LEU A 114 4.63 7.34 10.16
CA LEU A 114 5.99 6.83 10.07
C LEU A 114 6.72 7.38 8.83
N VAL A 115 6.16 7.14 7.64
CA VAL A 115 6.75 7.59 6.38
C VAL A 115 6.81 9.12 6.32
N LEU A 116 5.72 9.80 6.67
CA LEU A 116 5.68 11.26 6.71
C LEU A 116 6.70 11.83 7.72
N GLY A 117 6.75 11.29 8.94
CA GLY A 117 7.69 11.72 9.97
C GLY A 117 9.15 11.47 9.58
N CYS A 118 9.46 10.29 9.04
CA CYS A 118 10.79 10.00 8.49
C CYS A 118 11.15 10.94 7.33
N SER A 119 10.19 11.31 6.49
CA SER A 119 10.40 12.25 5.37
C SER A 119 10.73 13.67 5.87
N PHE A 120 10.03 14.14 6.91
CA PHE A 120 10.33 15.41 7.56
C PHE A 120 11.70 15.41 8.23
N ILE A 121 12.06 14.33 8.92
CA ILE A 121 13.39 14.21 9.55
C ILE A 121 14.48 14.18 8.47
N ALA A 122 14.36 13.31 7.47
CA ALA A 122 15.36 13.16 6.41
C ALA A 122 15.54 14.45 5.60
N GLY A 123 14.45 15.14 5.27
CA GLY A 123 14.49 16.42 4.59
C GLY A 123 15.00 17.56 5.47
N GLY A 124 14.57 17.59 6.74
CA GLY A 124 14.95 18.58 7.74
C GLY A 124 16.43 18.54 8.14
N ILE A 125 17.10 17.40 7.99
CA ILE A 125 18.56 17.30 8.18
C ILE A 125 19.31 18.18 7.18
N ARG A 126 18.80 18.32 5.94
CA ARG A 126 19.48 19.07 4.87
C ARG A 126 18.89 20.46 4.65
N PHE A 127 17.58 20.61 4.84
CA PHE A 127 16.85 21.84 4.51
C PHE A 127 16.16 22.40 5.76
N ARG A 128 16.29 23.72 5.98
CA ARG A 128 15.64 24.40 7.10
C ARG A 128 14.12 24.41 6.99
N GLU A 129 13.60 24.48 5.76
CA GLU A 129 12.19 24.44 5.43
C GLU A 129 12.01 23.62 4.14
N GLN A 130 10.93 22.83 4.05
CA GLN A 130 10.55 22.08 2.86
C GLN A 130 9.32 22.73 2.23
N ARG A 131 9.35 22.97 0.92
CA ARG A 131 8.20 23.53 0.18
C ARG A 131 7.27 22.40 -0.26
N TYR A 132 5.98 22.61 -0.10
CA TYR A 132 4.93 21.72 -0.59
C TYR A 132 3.72 22.56 -1.03
N SER A 133 2.93 22.03 -1.96
CA SER A 133 1.69 22.68 -2.38
C SER A 133 0.61 22.52 -1.30
N ALA A 134 0.32 23.60 -0.56
CA ALA A 134 -0.71 23.60 0.47
C ALA A 134 -2.10 23.24 -0.09
N LYS A 135 -2.39 23.63 -1.34
CA LYS A 135 -3.64 23.31 -2.03
C LYS A 135 -3.78 21.79 -2.26
N MET A 136 -2.73 21.16 -2.81
CA MET A 136 -2.73 19.72 -3.07
C MET A 136 -2.76 18.90 -1.78
N ALA A 137 -1.97 19.32 -0.78
CA ALA A 137 -2.00 18.70 0.54
C ALA A 137 -3.39 18.78 1.17
N ALA A 138 -4.07 19.93 1.10
CA ALA A 138 -5.42 20.11 1.65
C ALA A 138 -6.47 19.20 0.97
N VAL A 139 -6.41 19.06 -0.35
CA VAL A 139 -7.29 18.15 -1.10
C VAL A 139 -7.05 16.70 -0.68
N ASN A 140 -5.80 16.23 -0.70
CA ASN A 140 -5.45 14.85 -0.32
C ASN A 140 -5.79 14.53 1.14
N CYS A 141 -5.51 15.45 2.08
CA CYS A 141 -5.90 15.29 3.47
C CYS A 141 -7.42 15.23 3.65
N SER A 142 -8.19 15.97 2.86
CA SER A 142 -9.66 15.94 2.94
C SER A 142 -10.23 14.63 2.42
N LEU A 143 -9.71 14.12 1.29
CA LEU A 143 -10.09 12.82 0.73
C LEU A 143 -9.73 11.67 1.68
N LEU A 144 -8.51 11.69 2.23
CA LEU A 144 -8.06 10.71 3.21
C LEU A 144 -8.94 10.73 4.48
N LYS A 145 -9.27 11.91 5.01
CA LYS A 145 -10.18 12.03 6.16
C LYS A 145 -11.54 11.43 5.86
N MET A 146 -12.11 11.69 4.68
CA MET A 146 -13.38 11.07 4.28
C MET A 146 -13.28 9.53 4.21
N ALA A 147 -12.20 9.00 3.63
CA ALA A 147 -11.98 7.56 3.54
C ALA A 147 -11.84 6.90 4.92
N VAL A 148 -11.02 7.48 5.82
CA VAL A 148 -10.81 6.98 7.18
C VAL A 148 -12.09 7.07 8.01
N LEU A 149 -12.85 8.17 7.91
CA LEU A 149 -14.14 8.30 8.59
C LEU A 149 -15.15 7.24 8.08
N GLY A 150 -15.18 7.00 6.77
CA GLY A 150 -16.02 5.94 6.18
C GLY A 150 -15.69 4.56 6.75
N LEU A 151 -14.39 4.24 6.92
CA LEU A 151 -13.95 3.00 7.55
C LEU A 151 -14.24 2.94 9.07
N MET A 152 -14.27 4.08 9.76
CA MET A 152 -14.58 4.15 11.18
C MET A 152 -16.05 3.91 11.49
N ILE A 153 -16.98 4.25 10.60
CA ILE A 153 -18.44 4.13 10.84
C ILE A 153 -18.84 2.71 11.26
N PRO A 154 -18.51 1.63 10.50
CA PRO A 154 -18.84 0.26 10.91
C PRO A 154 -18.17 -0.12 12.23
N THR A 155 -16.91 0.30 12.42
CA THR A 155 -16.14 -0.03 13.62
C THR A 155 -16.75 0.59 14.88
N ALA A 156 -17.15 1.86 14.82
CA ALA A 156 -17.80 2.57 15.89
C ALA A 156 -19.17 1.96 16.22
N LEU A 157 -19.99 1.67 15.19
CA LEU A 157 -21.29 1.05 15.36
C LEU A 157 -21.19 -0.35 15.99
N VAL A 158 -20.22 -1.16 15.58
CA VAL A 158 -19.96 -2.47 16.22
C VAL A 158 -19.57 -2.30 17.68
N SER A 159 -18.75 -1.29 18.01
CA SER A 159 -18.29 -1.06 19.38
C SER A 159 -19.42 -0.66 20.32
N THR A 160 -20.35 0.19 19.88
CA THR A 160 -21.50 0.65 20.68
C THR A 160 -22.56 -0.45 20.82
N MET A 161 -22.80 -1.22 19.76
CA MET A 161 -23.72 -2.36 19.80
C MET A 161 -23.22 -3.48 20.74
N ARG A 162 -21.91 -3.76 20.75
CA ARG A 162 -21.30 -4.74 21.68
C ARG A 162 -21.35 -4.33 23.14
N ALA A 163 -21.29 -3.03 23.44
CA ALA A 163 -21.36 -2.53 24.80
C ALA A 163 -22.75 -2.68 25.44
N ASN A 164 -23.81 -2.76 24.63
CA ASN A 164 -25.19 -2.68 25.08
C ASN A 164 -25.96 -4.03 25.05
N CYS A 165 -25.35 -5.16 24.67
CA CYS A 165 -26.08 -6.44 24.55
C CYS A 165 -25.23 -7.67 24.93
N ALA A 166 -25.81 -8.55 25.76
CA ALA A 166 -25.40 -9.95 25.93
C ALA A 166 -26.32 -10.81 25.05
N VAL A 167 -25.79 -11.68 24.16
CA VAL A 167 -26.42 -12.73 23.27
C VAL A 167 -25.94 -12.62 21.80
N PRO A 168 -25.78 -13.74 21.05
CA PRO A 168 -25.04 -13.79 19.77
C PRO A 168 -25.90 -13.45 18.53
N CYS A 169 -26.72 -12.40 18.59
CA CYS A 169 -27.67 -12.06 17.51
C CYS A 169 -27.08 -11.21 16.36
N HIS A 170 -25.85 -10.67 16.51
CA HIS A 170 -25.36 -9.57 15.65
C HIS A 170 -24.28 -9.93 14.62
N VAL A 171 -23.79 -11.17 14.55
CA VAL A 171 -22.68 -11.52 13.62
C VAL A 171 -23.07 -11.26 12.16
N VAL A 172 -24.30 -11.63 11.78
CA VAL A 172 -24.84 -11.44 10.42
C VAL A 172 -25.07 -9.95 10.10
N GLN A 173 -25.53 -9.15 11.07
CA GLN A 173 -25.78 -7.72 10.85
C GLN A 173 -24.48 -6.92 10.70
N ILE A 174 -23.44 -7.27 11.45
CA ILE A 174 -22.12 -6.62 11.38
C ILE A 174 -21.47 -6.88 10.02
N GLU A 175 -21.58 -8.10 9.51
CA GLU A 175 -21.07 -8.49 8.21
C GLU A 175 -21.77 -7.71 7.08
N GLN A 176 -23.10 -7.62 7.11
CA GLN A 176 -23.88 -6.87 6.11
C GLN A 176 -23.52 -5.38 6.08
N ILE A 177 -23.35 -4.76 7.25
CA ILE A 177 -22.95 -3.35 7.36
C ILE A 177 -21.53 -3.15 6.81
N SER A 178 -20.63 -4.09 7.10
CA SER A 178 -19.24 -4.06 6.60
C SER A 178 -19.20 -4.20 5.08
N HIS A 179 -19.97 -5.12 4.50
CA HIS A 179 -20.09 -5.27 3.04
C HIS A 179 -20.72 -4.03 2.38
N GLY A 180 -21.77 -3.47 2.97
CA GLY A 180 -22.39 -2.23 2.48
C GLY A 180 -21.40 -1.07 2.46
N THR A 181 -20.62 -0.92 3.53
CA THR A 181 -19.60 0.13 3.63
C THR A 181 -18.45 -0.10 2.64
N ALA A 182 -18.02 -1.34 2.43
CA ALA A 182 -17.01 -1.68 1.44
C ALA A 182 -17.44 -1.30 0.01
N VAL A 183 -18.71 -1.56 -0.35
CA VAL A 183 -19.27 -1.17 -1.65
C VAL A 183 -19.28 0.36 -1.81
N VAL A 184 -19.75 1.09 -0.80
CA VAL A 184 -19.77 2.56 -0.83
C VAL A 184 -18.35 3.13 -0.97
N LEU A 185 -17.40 2.64 -0.17
CA LEU A 185 -16.00 3.06 -0.25
C LEU A 185 -15.37 2.73 -1.60
N PHE A 186 -15.70 1.58 -2.20
CA PHE A 186 -15.23 1.22 -3.54
C PHE A 186 -15.78 2.17 -4.61
N VAL A 187 -17.06 2.53 -4.56
CA VAL A 187 -17.66 3.51 -5.48
C VAL A 187 -16.99 4.88 -5.33
N VAL A 188 -16.77 5.33 -4.09
CA VAL A 188 -16.06 6.58 -3.80
C VAL A 188 -14.62 6.54 -4.34
N TYR A 189 -13.92 5.41 -4.19
CA TYR A 189 -12.58 5.21 -4.72
C TYR A 189 -12.54 5.27 -6.25
N VAL A 190 -13.49 4.63 -6.95
CA VAL A 190 -13.60 4.73 -8.41
C VAL A 190 -13.89 6.17 -8.85
N GLY A 191 -14.78 6.87 -8.14
CA GLY A 191 -15.04 8.29 -8.38
C GLY A 191 -13.79 9.16 -8.18
N LEU A 192 -12.98 8.85 -7.16
CA LEU A 192 -11.71 9.52 -6.90
C LEU A 192 -10.68 9.24 -8.01
N LEU A 193 -10.58 8.02 -8.52
CA LEU A 193 -9.72 7.71 -9.67
C LEU A 193 -10.16 8.48 -10.92
N LEU A 194 -11.46 8.58 -11.19
CA LEU A 194 -11.97 9.40 -12.30
C LEU A 194 -11.70 10.89 -12.08
N PHE A 195 -11.75 11.36 -10.83
CA PHE A 195 -11.40 12.73 -10.49
C PHE A 195 -9.93 13.00 -10.81
N GLN A 196 -9.03 12.15 -10.32
CA GLN A 196 -7.57 12.28 -10.45
C GLN A 196 -7.08 12.06 -11.89
N LEU A 197 -7.60 11.08 -12.61
CA LEU A 197 -7.09 10.65 -13.92
C LEU A 197 -7.80 11.29 -15.12
N ARG A 198 -8.91 12.02 -14.89
CA ARG A 198 -9.68 12.62 -15.99
C ARG A 198 -10.08 14.06 -15.71
N THR A 199 -10.90 14.31 -14.69
CA THR A 199 -11.55 15.63 -14.57
C THR A 199 -10.61 16.71 -14.04
N HIS A 200 -9.66 16.35 -13.18
CA HIS A 200 -8.76 17.27 -12.49
C HIS A 200 -7.28 16.82 -12.59
N ALA A 201 -6.94 16.12 -13.67
CA ALA A 201 -5.56 15.66 -13.93
C ALA A 201 -4.54 16.81 -13.91
N TYR A 202 -4.93 17.98 -14.44
CA TYR A 202 -4.11 19.21 -14.44
C TYR A 202 -3.67 19.70 -13.05
N LEU A 203 -4.40 19.37 -11.97
CA LEU A 203 -3.98 19.70 -10.60
C LEU A 203 -2.83 18.81 -10.11
N HIS A 204 -2.69 17.61 -10.67
CA HIS A 204 -1.67 16.64 -10.32
C HIS A 204 -0.44 16.68 -11.25
N GLU A 205 -0.57 17.22 -12.47
CA GLU A 205 0.53 17.35 -13.45
C GLU A 205 1.47 18.54 -13.18
N ALA A 206 1.01 19.59 -12.49
CA ALA A 206 1.72 20.86 -12.32
C ALA A 206 2.98 20.83 -11.42
N ASP A 207 3.49 19.65 -11.05
CA ASP A 207 4.71 19.48 -10.24
C ASP A 207 5.88 18.87 -11.05
N ASN A 208 5.79 18.81 -12.40
CA ASN A 208 6.92 18.52 -13.27
C ASN A 208 7.72 19.81 -13.55
N PRO A 209 8.93 20.01 -12.97
CA PRO A 209 9.72 21.23 -13.13
C PRO A 209 10.39 21.39 -14.52
N ASN A 210 9.89 20.67 -15.53
CA ASN A 210 10.37 20.73 -16.92
C ASN A 210 9.40 21.47 -17.86
N GLU A 211 8.41 22.18 -17.32
CA GLU A 211 7.78 23.35 -17.95
C GLU A 211 7.99 24.60 -17.10
#